data_AF-A0A2G5WYH2-F1
#
_entry.id   AF-A0A2G5WYH2-F1
#
_cell.length_a   1.000
_cell.length_b   1.000
_cell.length_c   1.000
_cell.angle_alpha   90.00
_cell.angle_beta   90.00
_cell.angle_gamma   90.00
#
_symmetry.space_group_name_H-M   'P 1'
#
loop_
_entity.id
_entity.type
_entity.pdbx_description
1 polymer ?
#
loop_
_entity_poly.entity_id
_entity_poly.type
_entity_poly.pdbx_seq_one_letter_code
_entity_poly.pdbx_strand_id
1 'polypeptide(L)'
;MVFISKLVFFTEDNKLIEENLKFADLFDDEDVLLAIVARQGTINIIKNKIPKEYESKMKFVNRSAQTKNKIKELKEKGAIFGFIGIVEDDAIFSFHCKIPIFNPESMSNGRVVISDKVKKYGLPIIEFQNVVDCLKAFEIHKENYFQMFFDNNFSVISLNNANTYYRPEEEARVKQIFETNLKGDRSSRDQRILLLLLFHLINEVTTNPYFDRVDYWGTFPSSNPDNTVTSVSFLKEALRVLINGGPRTGPEILIRHMPMRAKHSSGRLRLTYKSDKDFDTLIVNPKLIDKIKGKVICIIDDYITNGYSAESAKHLLFAAGAKEVIFLSFGKFGKIYHSTNYEVKGDVSESYSYQFVSEIPYGDTFNGKKYYNSENDLEILNFGDLI
;
A
#
# COMPACT_ATOMS: atom_id res chain seq x y z
N MET A 1 8.80 14.10 9.02
CA MET A 1 10.30 14.10 9.06
C MET A 1 10.83 13.22 7.94
N VAL A 2 11.83 13.68 7.20
CA VAL A 2 12.51 12.89 6.18
C VAL A 2 13.93 12.57 6.62
N PHE A 3 14.26 11.28 6.62
CA PHE A 3 15.62 10.81 6.72
C PHE A 3 16.23 10.76 5.33
N ILE A 4 17.49 11.16 5.20
CA ILE A 4 18.17 11.17 3.91
C ILE A 4 19.59 10.65 4.04
N SER A 5 20.01 9.82 3.10
CA SER A 5 21.38 9.36 3.05
C SER A 5 22.36 10.54 2.96
N LYS A 6 23.47 10.48 3.69
CA LYS A 6 24.51 11.52 3.61
C LYS A 6 25.02 11.75 2.19
N LEU A 7 24.93 10.74 1.32
CA LEU A 7 25.38 10.79 -0.06
C LEU A 7 24.54 11.72 -0.96
N VAL A 8 23.41 12.23 -0.47
CA VAL A 8 22.67 13.31 -1.15
C VAL A 8 23.39 14.64 -0.97
N PHE A 9 23.83 14.98 0.24
CA PHE A 9 24.46 16.28 0.51
C PHE A 9 25.98 16.24 0.47
N PHE A 10 26.58 15.06 0.56
CA PHE A 10 28.02 14.89 0.67
C PHE A 10 28.53 13.83 -0.29
N THR A 11 29.75 14.01 -0.80
CA THR A 11 30.45 12.95 -1.54
C THR A 11 30.84 11.78 -0.63
N GLU A 12 31.36 10.70 -1.21
CA GLU A 12 31.93 9.59 -0.44
C GLU A 12 33.03 10.07 0.51
N ASP A 13 33.88 10.99 0.05
CA ASP A 13 34.94 11.67 0.80
C ASP A 13 34.45 12.76 1.77
N ASN A 14 33.14 12.83 2.01
CA ASN A 14 32.53 13.77 2.94
C ASN A 14 32.71 15.25 2.55
N LYS A 15 32.85 15.58 1.26
CA LYS A 15 32.82 16.97 0.76
C LYS A 15 31.37 17.39 0.56
N LEU A 16 31.01 18.60 0.99
CA LEU A 16 29.66 19.14 0.81
C LEU A 16 29.38 19.39 -0.67
N ILE A 17 28.15 19.10 -1.10
CA ILE A 17 27.62 19.40 -2.42
C ILE A 17 26.68 20.59 -2.23
N GLU A 18 27.21 21.80 -2.38
CA GLU A 18 26.48 23.05 -2.05
C GLU A 18 25.19 23.21 -2.86
N GLU A 19 25.19 22.82 -4.13
CA GLU A 19 24.00 22.86 -5.00
C GLU A 19 22.81 22.06 -4.46
N ASN A 20 23.06 21.08 -3.58
CA ASN A 20 22.03 20.23 -3.01
C ASN A 20 21.42 20.83 -1.74
N LEU A 21 21.96 21.93 -1.19
CA LEU A 21 21.39 22.64 -0.05
C LEU A 21 19.98 23.18 -0.34
N LYS A 22 19.66 23.49 -1.60
CA LYS A 22 18.29 23.84 -2.04
C LYS A 22 17.23 22.81 -1.67
N PHE A 23 17.63 21.54 -1.46
CA PHE A 23 16.71 20.50 -1.02
C PHE A 23 16.40 20.60 0.47
N ALA A 24 17.33 21.12 1.28
CA ALA A 24 17.04 21.45 2.67
C ALA A 24 16.05 22.63 2.75
N ASP A 25 16.17 23.62 1.87
CA ASP A 25 15.18 24.70 1.75
C ASP A 25 13.80 24.16 1.39
N LEU A 26 13.72 23.30 0.36
CA LEU A 26 12.46 22.66 -0.04
C LEU A 26 11.73 21.99 1.15
N PHE A 27 12.46 21.20 1.95
CA PHE A 27 11.83 20.52 3.08
C PHE A 27 11.48 21.49 4.21
N ASP A 28 12.30 22.52 4.46
CA ASP A 28 12.07 23.54 5.47
C ASP A 28 10.85 24.42 5.13
N ASP A 29 10.71 24.84 3.86
CA ASP A 29 9.59 25.63 3.34
C ASP A 29 8.25 24.88 3.42
N GLU A 30 8.31 23.55 3.43
CA GLU A 30 7.15 22.64 3.53
C GLU A 30 6.93 22.12 4.96
N ASP A 31 7.57 22.72 5.97
CA ASP A 31 7.53 22.31 7.38
C ASP A 31 7.92 20.84 7.62
N VAL A 32 8.70 20.26 6.71
CA VAL A 32 9.22 18.89 6.78
C VAL A 32 10.62 18.90 7.39
N LEU A 33 10.73 18.40 8.62
CA LEU A 33 12.05 18.27 9.24
C LEU A 33 12.96 17.28 8.48
N LEU A 34 14.16 17.73 8.11
CA LEU A 34 15.19 16.94 7.43
C LEU A 34 16.25 16.39 8.40
N ALA A 35 16.58 15.10 8.27
CA ALA A 35 17.62 14.44 9.05
C ALA A 35 18.60 13.65 8.16
N ILE A 36 19.86 14.08 8.11
CA ILE A 36 20.93 13.36 7.42
C ILE A 36 21.35 12.15 8.25
N VAL A 37 21.39 10.98 7.60
CA VAL A 37 21.76 9.70 8.21
C VAL A 37 23.19 9.30 7.82
N ALA A 38 24.04 9.12 8.83
CA ALA A 38 25.41 8.65 8.64
C ALA A 38 25.94 7.87 9.87
N ARG A 39 27.13 7.30 9.76
CA ARG A 39 27.84 6.71 10.92
C ARG A 39 28.26 7.83 11.87
N GLN A 40 28.31 7.58 13.18
CA GLN A 40 28.61 8.61 14.18
C GLN A 40 29.94 9.34 13.91
N GLY A 41 31.00 8.60 13.58
CA GLY A 41 32.29 9.20 13.23
C GLY A 41 32.20 10.13 12.01
N THR A 42 31.39 9.76 11.00
CA THR A 42 31.13 10.60 9.83
C THR A 42 30.35 11.86 10.19
N ILE A 43 29.34 11.76 11.06
CA ILE A 43 28.54 12.91 11.53
C ILE A 43 29.45 13.98 12.15
N ASN A 44 30.39 13.56 13.01
CA ASN A 44 31.33 14.47 13.68
C ASN A 44 32.18 15.26 12.68
N ILE A 45 32.42 14.73 11.47
CA ILE A 45 33.19 15.37 10.41
C ILE A 45 32.31 16.31 9.58
N ILE A 46 31.14 15.83 9.14
CA ILE A 46 30.31 16.56 8.16
C ILE A 46 29.50 17.69 8.79
N LYS A 47 29.16 17.61 10.08
CA LYS A 47 28.35 18.63 10.75
C LYS A 47 28.97 20.02 10.68
N ASN A 48 30.30 20.10 10.83
CA ASN A 48 31.04 21.37 10.79
C ASN A 48 31.24 21.93 9.36
N LYS A 49 30.78 21.22 8.33
CA LYS A 49 30.87 21.65 6.93
C LYS A 49 29.57 22.31 6.45
N ILE A 50 28.50 22.26 7.23
CA ILE A 50 27.23 22.90 6.89
C ILE A 50 27.35 24.41 7.12
N PRO A 51 26.89 25.26 6.18
CA PRO A 51 26.83 26.70 6.40
C PRO A 51 25.87 27.05 7.54
N LYS A 52 26.15 28.13 8.27
CA LYS A 52 25.43 28.48 9.51
C LYS A 52 23.92 28.62 9.32
N GLU A 53 23.50 29.15 8.17
CA GLU A 53 22.10 29.35 7.80
C GLU A 53 21.32 28.04 7.59
N TYR A 54 22.00 26.90 7.41
CA TYR A 54 21.38 25.57 7.28
C TYR A 54 21.46 24.72 8.55
N GLU A 55 22.15 25.17 9.60
CA GLU A 55 22.32 24.40 10.84
C GLU A 55 20.98 24.10 11.55
N SER A 56 19.99 24.99 11.43
CA SER A 56 18.64 24.77 11.97
C SER A 56 17.78 23.87 11.10
N LYS A 57 17.99 23.89 9.77
CA LYS A 57 17.21 23.14 8.78
C LYS A 57 17.58 21.66 8.73
N MET A 58 18.81 21.32 9.13
CA MET A 58 19.38 19.98 8.95
C MET A 58 19.76 19.34 10.29
N LYS A 59 19.11 18.22 10.62
CA LYS A 59 19.52 17.38 11.75
C LYS A 59 20.45 16.26 11.28
N PHE A 60 21.23 15.71 12.21
CA PHE A 60 22.10 14.57 11.96
C PHE A 60 21.73 13.43 12.89
N VAL A 61 21.57 12.23 12.32
CA VAL A 61 21.22 11.03 13.09
C VAL A 61 22.08 9.84 12.68
N ASN A 62 22.37 8.99 13.65
CA ASN A 62 23.03 7.71 13.40
C ASN A 62 22.00 6.57 13.36
N ARG A 63 22.41 5.40 12.89
CA ARG A 63 21.56 4.19 12.81
C ARG A 63 21.52 3.38 14.11
N SER A 64 21.67 4.02 15.27
CA SER A 64 21.72 3.33 16.57
C SER A 64 20.37 2.80 17.02
N ALA A 65 20.39 1.87 17.99
CA ALA A 65 19.18 1.39 18.67
C ALA A 65 18.42 2.52 19.39
N GLN A 66 19.13 3.53 19.92
CA GLN A 66 18.52 4.69 20.54
C GLN A 66 17.71 5.51 19.53
N THR A 67 18.26 5.76 18.34
CA THR A 67 17.53 6.43 17.25
C THR A 67 16.28 5.65 16.87
N LYS A 68 16.40 4.32 16.73
CA LYS A 68 15.26 3.44 16.42
C LYS A 68 14.15 3.54 17.47
N ASN A 69 14.50 3.48 18.75
CA ASN A 69 13.53 3.61 19.84
C ASN A 69 12.86 4.99 19.81
N LYS A 70 13.62 6.05 19.53
CA LYS A 70 13.05 7.39 19.44
C LYS A 70 12.07 7.55 18.28
N ILE A 71 12.38 6.97 17.12
CA ILE A 71 11.46 6.93 15.98
C ILE A 71 10.17 6.21 16.38
N LYS A 72 10.27 5.07 17.06
CA LYS A 72 9.10 4.31 17.52
C LYS A 72 8.20 5.17 18.44
N GLU A 73 8.77 5.82 19.45
CA GLU A 73 8.04 6.73 20.35
C GLU A 73 7.34 7.87 19.59
N LEU A 74 7.99 8.42 18.58
CA LEU A 74 7.42 9.52 17.79
C LEU A 74 6.28 9.02 16.90
N LYS A 75 6.39 7.82 16.31
CA LYS A 75 5.31 7.19 15.55
C LYS A 75 4.08 6.94 16.40
N GLU A 76 4.25 6.47 17.63
CA GLU A 76 3.16 6.30 18.60
C GLU A 76 2.45 7.62 18.93
N LYS A 77 3.10 8.77 18.65
CA LYS A 77 2.53 10.12 18.78
C LYS A 77 2.03 10.70 17.45
N GLY A 78 1.93 9.88 16.40
CA GLY A 78 1.44 10.29 15.08
C GLY A 78 2.48 10.90 14.15
N ALA A 79 3.78 10.87 14.49
CA ALA A 79 4.80 11.42 13.60
C ALA A 79 5.00 10.57 12.33
N ILE A 80 5.03 11.24 11.18
CA ILE A 80 5.19 10.61 9.86
C ILE A 80 6.65 10.71 9.41
N PHE A 81 7.13 9.62 8.81
CA PHE A 81 8.52 9.49 8.37
C PHE A 81 8.62 9.04 6.92
N GLY A 82 9.59 9.58 6.20
CA GLY A 82 10.08 9.06 4.92
C GLY A 82 11.59 8.85 4.96
N PHE A 83 12.12 7.96 4.13
CA PHE A 83 13.56 7.72 4.03
C PHE A 83 14.04 7.78 2.58
N ILE A 84 14.96 8.68 2.22
CA ILE A 84 15.62 8.67 0.91
C ILE A 84 16.94 7.90 1.03
N GLY A 85 16.98 6.70 0.47
CA GLY A 85 18.11 5.79 0.62
C GLY A 85 19.07 5.82 -0.56
N ILE A 86 20.36 5.54 -0.29
CA ILE A 86 21.37 5.31 -1.33
C ILE A 86 22.08 3.99 -1.08
N VAL A 87 22.55 3.74 0.15
CA VAL A 87 23.33 2.54 0.50
C VAL A 87 22.47 1.44 1.12
N GLU A 88 22.99 0.22 1.18
CA GLU A 88 22.25 -0.90 1.77
C GLU A 88 21.87 -0.68 3.24
N ASP A 89 22.77 -0.06 4.02
CA ASP A 89 22.53 0.31 5.42
C ASP A 89 21.32 1.24 5.60
N ASP A 90 21.00 2.07 4.58
CA ASP A 90 19.81 2.94 4.59
C ASP A 90 18.54 2.09 4.54
N ALA A 91 18.47 1.15 3.60
CA ALA A 91 17.33 0.26 3.45
C ALA A 91 17.11 -0.59 4.70
N ILE A 92 18.18 -1.19 5.24
CA ILE A 92 18.10 -2.02 6.45
C ILE A 92 17.55 -1.19 7.63
N PHE A 93 18.07 0.03 7.82
CA PHE A 93 17.61 0.90 8.91
C PHE A 93 16.15 1.32 8.71
N SER A 94 15.75 1.67 7.47
CA SER A 94 14.38 2.02 7.14
C SER A 94 13.40 0.89 7.49
N PHE A 95 13.70 -0.35 7.09
CA PHE A 95 12.85 -1.50 7.39
C PHE A 95 12.79 -1.82 8.89
N HIS A 96 13.91 -1.73 9.61
CA HIS A 96 13.94 -1.90 11.06
C HIS A 96 13.09 -0.85 11.80
N CYS A 97 12.92 0.34 11.22
CA CYS A 97 12.10 1.41 11.75
C CYS A 97 10.68 1.43 11.16
N LYS A 98 10.33 0.50 10.24
CA LYS A 98 9.09 0.50 9.45
C LYS A 98 8.85 1.83 8.71
N ILE A 99 9.90 2.46 8.17
CA ILE A 99 9.79 3.73 7.44
C ILE A 99 9.76 3.44 5.93
N PRO A 100 8.81 4.04 5.17
CA PRO A 100 8.82 3.96 3.71
C PRO A 100 10.12 4.53 3.14
N ILE A 101 10.76 3.77 2.26
CA ILE A 101 12.01 4.16 1.63
C ILE A 101 11.77 4.58 0.18
N PHE A 102 12.41 5.66 -0.24
CA PHE A 102 12.41 6.21 -1.58
C PHE A 102 13.73 5.93 -2.29
N ASN A 103 13.63 5.62 -3.57
CA ASN A 103 14.74 5.38 -4.48
C ASN A 103 14.94 6.63 -5.37
N PRO A 104 16.03 7.41 -5.14
CA PRO A 104 16.33 8.60 -5.93
C PRO A 104 17.13 8.30 -7.21
N GLU A 105 17.16 7.05 -7.70
CA GLU A 105 17.97 6.64 -8.86
C GLU A 105 17.76 7.53 -10.10
N SER A 106 16.51 7.89 -10.40
CA SER A 106 16.18 8.76 -11.55
C SER A 106 16.78 10.17 -11.42
N MET A 107 17.11 10.61 -10.21
CA MET A 107 17.67 11.93 -9.93
C MET A 107 19.19 11.92 -9.77
N SER A 108 19.80 10.74 -9.60
CA SER A 108 21.22 10.66 -9.26
C SER A 108 22.13 10.99 -10.44
N ASN A 109 21.64 10.91 -11.69
CA ASN A 109 22.40 11.14 -12.92
C ASN A 109 23.76 10.43 -12.93
N GLY A 110 23.85 9.23 -12.33
CA GLY A 110 25.09 8.46 -12.23
C GLY A 110 26.11 8.97 -11.20
N ARG A 111 25.79 10.04 -10.44
CA ARG A 111 26.66 10.60 -9.38
C ARG A 111 26.92 9.63 -8.24
N VAL A 112 25.91 8.82 -7.91
CA VAL A 112 25.95 7.84 -6.82
C VAL A 112 25.37 6.52 -7.29
N VAL A 113 26.04 5.43 -6.94
CA VAL A 113 25.53 4.08 -7.21
C VAL A 113 24.53 3.73 -6.11
N ILE A 114 23.25 3.66 -6.49
CA ILE A 114 22.19 3.24 -5.58
C ILE A 114 22.30 1.72 -5.35
N SER A 115 22.22 1.28 -4.10
CA SER A 115 22.28 -0.14 -3.76
C SER A 115 21.06 -0.92 -4.29
N ASP A 116 21.27 -2.18 -4.67
CA ASP A 116 20.20 -3.04 -5.21
C ASP A 116 19.01 -3.19 -4.25
N LYS A 117 19.27 -3.19 -2.93
CA LYS A 117 18.21 -3.27 -1.93
C LYS A 117 17.33 -2.02 -1.93
N VAL A 118 17.92 -0.83 -2.12
CA VAL A 118 17.17 0.41 -2.30
C VAL A 118 16.44 0.41 -3.64
N LYS A 119 17.07 -0.03 -4.74
CA LYS A 119 16.38 -0.10 -6.04
C LYS A 119 15.18 -1.05 -6.03
N LYS A 120 15.33 -2.18 -5.35
CA LYS A 120 14.33 -3.24 -5.32
C LYS A 120 13.10 -2.89 -4.48
N TYR A 121 13.30 -2.21 -3.35
CA TYR A 121 12.24 -1.98 -2.36
C TYR A 121 11.93 -0.50 -2.13
N GLY A 122 12.77 0.39 -2.64
CA GLY A 122 12.59 1.82 -2.60
C GLY A 122 11.58 2.28 -3.64
N LEU A 123 10.77 3.23 -3.24
CA LEU A 123 9.75 3.85 -4.04
C LEU A 123 10.39 4.85 -5.01
N PRO A 124 10.32 4.64 -6.33
CA PRO A 124 11.02 5.49 -7.27
C PRO A 124 10.44 6.90 -7.24
N ILE A 125 11.33 7.88 -7.06
CA ILE A 125 11.01 9.30 -7.13
C ILE A 125 11.81 9.94 -8.27
N ILE A 126 11.19 10.92 -8.93
CA ILE A 126 11.83 11.71 -9.99
C ILE A 126 12.24 13.10 -9.51
N GLU A 127 11.71 13.52 -8.36
CA GLU A 127 12.06 14.76 -7.67
C GLU A 127 11.76 14.66 -6.16
N PHE A 128 12.39 15.52 -5.34
CA PHE A 128 12.17 15.51 -3.89
C PHE A 128 10.78 16.00 -3.49
N GLN A 129 10.12 16.81 -4.33
CA GLN A 129 8.72 17.20 -4.13
C GLN A 129 7.81 15.98 -3.99
N ASN A 130 8.09 14.89 -4.72
CA ASN A 130 7.28 13.66 -4.60
C ASN A 130 7.29 13.10 -3.16
N VAL A 131 8.37 13.29 -2.41
CA VAL A 131 8.45 12.86 -1.01
C VAL A 131 7.57 13.74 -0.13
N VAL A 132 7.55 15.05 -0.36
CA VAL A 132 6.67 15.99 0.34
C VAL A 132 5.20 15.65 0.07
N ASP A 133 4.84 15.46 -1.20
CA ASP A 133 3.49 15.11 -1.62
C ASP A 133 3.03 13.78 -0.99
N CYS A 134 3.93 12.81 -0.85
CA CYS A 134 3.65 11.55 -0.15
C CYS A 134 3.35 11.75 1.34
N LEU A 135 4.09 12.64 2.02
CA LEU A 135 3.82 12.95 3.42
C LEU A 135 2.48 13.68 3.59
N LYS A 136 2.16 14.62 2.70
CA LYS A 136 0.85 15.28 2.65
C LYS A 136 -0.28 14.27 2.38
N ALA A 137 -0.09 13.37 1.41
CA ALA A 137 -1.04 12.30 1.10
C ALA A 137 -1.31 11.37 2.28
N PHE A 138 -0.29 11.11 3.11
CA PHE A 138 -0.47 10.36 4.36
C PHE A 138 -1.46 11.09 5.28
N GLU A 139 -1.36 12.41 5.42
CA GLU A 139 -2.23 13.19 6.31
C GLU A 139 -3.67 13.37 5.82
N ILE A 140 -3.93 13.12 4.53
CA ILE A 140 -5.28 13.24 3.94
C ILE A 140 -6.22 12.12 4.44
N HIS A 141 -5.71 10.90 4.56
CA HIS A 141 -6.54 9.74 4.98
C HIS A 141 -6.86 9.79 6.46
N LYS A 142 -8.15 9.91 6.80
CA LYS A 142 -8.62 9.90 8.19
C LYS A 142 -9.44 8.66 8.49
N GLU A 143 -10.35 8.28 7.60
CA GLU A 143 -11.23 7.12 7.81
C GLU A 143 -11.56 6.41 6.49
N ASN A 144 -11.63 5.07 6.54
CA ASN A 144 -12.00 4.28 5.37
C ASN A 144 -13.46 4.55 4.94
N TYR A 145 -13.66 4.66 3.62
CA TYR A 145 -14.98 4.77 3.02
C TYR A 145 -15.94 3.64 3.39
N PHE A 146 -15.48 2.40 3.40
CA PHE A 146 -16.34 1.24 3.67
C PHE A 146 -15.65 0.27 4.61
N GLN A 147 -16.36 -0.18 5.65
CA GLN A 147 -15.86 -1.16 6.61
C GLN A 147 -16.95 -2.12 7.07
N MET A 148 -16.68 -3.42 6.96
CA MET A 148 -17.52 -4.48 7.51
C MET A 148 -16.66 -5.52 8.23
N PHE A 149 -17.10 -5.94 9.42
CA PHE A 149 -16.48 -6.98 10.21
C PHE A 149 -17.52 -8.06 10.50
N PHE A 150 -17.24 -9.28 10.08
CA PHE A 150 -18.08 -10.47 10.23
C PHE A 150 -17.43 -11.42 11.24
N ASP A 151 -18.13 -11.67 12.34
CA ASP A 151 -17.81 -12.68 13.37
C ASP A 151 -16.32 -12.78 13.78
N ASN A 152 -15.60 -11.65 13.69
CA ASN A 152 -14.16 -11.48 13.97
C ASN A 152 -13.20 -12.37 13.17
N ASN A 153 -13.65 -13.04 12.10
CA ASN A 153 -12.79 -13.85 11.24
C ASN A 153 -12.75 -13.36 9.78
N PHE A 154 -13.69 -12.52 9.36
CA PHE A 154 -13.68 -11.92 8.03
C PHE A 154 -13.98 -10.43 8.10
N SER A 155 -13.22 -9.63 7.35
CA SER A 155 -13.49 -8.20 7.24
C SER A 155 -13.25 -7.69 5.84
N VAL A 156 -14.05 -6.70 5.42
CA VAL A 156 -13.88 -6.00 4.16
C VAL A 156 -13.73 -4.51 4.43
N ILE A 157 -12.64 -3.95 3.94
CA ILE A 157 -12.27 -2.55 4.13
C ILE A 157 -11.99 -1.96 2.74
N SER A 158 -12.56 -0.81 2.45
CA SER A 158 -12.21 -0.03 1.25
C SER A 158 -11.88 1.38 1.64
N LEU A 159 -10.71 1.84 1.19
CA LEU A 159 -10.18 3.13 1.59
C LEU A 159 -11.03 4.28 1.03
N ASN A 160 -11.36 4.24 -0.27
CA ASN A 160 -12.01 5.34 -0.96
C ASN A 160 -13.39 5.02 -1.54
N ASN A 161 -14.22 6.05 -1.65
CA ASN A 161 -15.40 6.05 -2.49
C ASN A 161 -14.99 6.13 -3.96
N ALA A 162 -15.25 5.08 -4.75
CA ALA A 162 -14.90 5.07 -6.18
C ALA A 162 -16.05 5.55 -7.09
N ASN A 163 -17.23 5.84 -6.54
CA ASN A 163 -18.38 6.25 -7.35
C ASN A 163 -18.13 7.60 -8.03
N THR A 164 -18.31 7.66 -9.35
CA THR A 164 -18.13 8.86 -10.18
C THR A 164 -19.44 9.48 -10.69
N TYR A 165 -20.55 8.74 -10.67
CA TYR A 165 -21.85 9.25 -11.10
C TYR A 165 -22.46 10.22 -10.09
N TYR A 166 -23.03 11.32 -10.59
CA TYR A 166 -23.65 12.39 -9.80
C TYR A 166 -22.71 13.04 -8.78
N ARG A 167 -21.41 13.14 -9.12
CA ARG A 167 -20.37 13.76 -8.30
C ARG A 167 -19.89 15.07 -8.89
N PRO A 168 -19.35 15.99 -8.05
CA PRO A 168 -18.59 17.15 -8.53
C PRO A 168 -17.51 16.74 -9.54
N GLU A 169 -17.25 17.60 -10.52
CA GLU A 169 -16.34 17.32 -11.64
C GLU A 169 -14.92 17.00 -11.15
N GLU A 170 -14.39 17.79 -10.21
CA GLU A 170 -13.06 17.56 -9.63
C GLU A 170 -12.98 16.23 -8.86
N GLU A 171 -14.00 15.88 -8.09
CA GLU A 171 -14.06 14.59 -7.39
C GLU A 171 -14.04 13.43 -8.39
N ALA A 172 -14.82 13.52 -9.46
CA ALA A 172 -14.85 12.52 -10.51
C ALA A 172 -13.50 12.43 -11.26
N ARG A 173 -12.83 13.56 -11.51
CA ARG A 173 -11.50 13.64 -12.12
C ARG A 173 -10.47 12.87 -11.29
N VAL A 174 -10.36 13.16 -10.00
CA VAL A 174 -9.40 12.50 -9.10
C VAL A 174 -9.65 10.98 -9.05
N LYS A 175 -10.92 10.56 -8.93
CA LYS A 175 -11.29 9.14 -8.92
C LYS A 175 -10.92 8.42 -10.22
N GLN A 176 -11.09 9.08 -11.36
CA GLN A 176 -10.68 8.54 -12.67
C GLN A 176 -9.15 8.42 -12.80
N ILE A 177 -8.40 9.38 -12.26
CA ILE A 177 -6.93 9.33 -12.25
C ILE A 177 -6.45 8.15 -11.41
N PHE A 178 -7.03 7.94 -10.22
CA PHE A 178 -6.73 6.77 -9.39
C PHE A 178 -7.09 5.47 -10.09
N GLU A 179 -8.28 5.39 -10.68
CA GLU A 179 -8.73 4.20 -11.40
C GLU A 179 -7.81 3.86 -12.57
N THR A 180 -7.43 4.87 -13.35
CA THR A 180 -6.52 4.72 -14.49
C THR A 180 -5.15 4.22 -14.05
N ASN A 181 -4.62 4.72 -12.93
CA ASN A 181 -3.32 4.31 -12.42
C ASN A 181 -3.32 2.91 -11.79
N LEU A 182 -4.43 2.50 -11.18
CA LEU A 182 -4.58 1.16 -10.63
C LEU A 182 -4.80 0.10 -11.71
N LYS A 183 -5.57 0.43 -12.76
CA LYS A 183 -5.90 -0.48 -13.86
C LYS A 183 -4.95 -0.42 -15.06
N GLY A 184 -4.17 0.64 -15.17
CA GLY A 184 -3.25 0.89 -16.28
C GLY A 184 -2.15 -0.15 -16.38
N ASP A 185 -1.60 -0.31 -17.58
CA ASP A 185 -0.36 -1.03 -17.82
C ASP A 185 0.86 -0.19 -17.45
N ARG A 186 2.06 -0.78 -17.49
CA ARG A 186 3.30 -0.07 -17.08
C ARG A 186 3.54 1.23 -17.88
N SER A 187 3.04 1.33 -19.11
CA SER A 187 3.22 2.50 -19.99
C SER A 187 2.24 3.65 -19.73
N SER A 188 1.10 3.39 -19.10
CA SER A 188 0.05 4.37 -18.82
C SER A 188 0.00 4.84 -17.37
N ARG A 189 0.85 4.28 -16.50
CA ARG A 189 0.94 4.62 -15.08
C ARG A 189 1.77 5.87 -14.86
N ASP A 190 1.18 6.81 -14.14
CA ASP A 190 1.88 7.92 -13.51
C ASP A 190 2.49 7.45 -12.18
N GLN A 191 3.83 7.51 -12.13
CA GLN A 191 4.59 7.11 -10.95
C GLN A 191 4.23 7.94 -9.72
N ARG A 192 3.99 9.25 -9.87
CA ARG A 192 3.62 10.15 -8.76
C ARG A 192 2.31 9.69 -8.15
N ILE A 193 1.30 9.37 -8.96
CA ILE A 193 -0.01 8.91 -8.49
C ILE A 193 0.09 7.57 -7.75
N LEU A 194 0.91 6.63 -8.23
CA LEU A 194 1.14 5.36 -7.53
C LEU A 194 1.78 5.57 -6.15
N LEU A 195 2.66 6.56 -6.01
CA LEU A 195 3.24 6.90 -4.71
C LEU A 195 2.18 7.44 -3.75
N LEU A 196 1.29 8.34 -4.21
CA LEU A 196 0.21 8.87 -3.38
C LEU A 196 -0.73 7.75 -2.90
N LEU A 197 -1.14 6.87 -3.83
CA LEU A 197 -1.95 5.69 -3.51
C LEU A 197 -1.24 4.78 -2.49
N LEU A 198 0.06 4.55 -2.66
CA LEU A 198 0.81 3.75 -1.71
C LEU A 198 0.83 4.38 -0.31
N PHE A 199 1.05 5.68 -0.21
CA PHE A 199 1.10 6.36 1.09
C PHE A 199 -0.26 6.40 1.78
N HIS A 200 -1.33 6.49 0.99
CA HIS A 200 -2.69 6.31 1.48
C HIS A 200 -2.90 4.90 2.08
N LEU A 201 -2.46 3.84 1.39
CA LEU A 201 -2.50 2.46 1.88
C LEU A 201 -1.61 2.24 3.12
N ILE A 202 -0.39 2.79 3.10
CA ILE A 202 0.55 2.69 4.22
C ILE A 202 -0.01 3.39 5.45
N ASN A 203 -0.68 4.54 5.31
CA ASN A 203 -1.32 5.20 6.44
C ASN A 203 -2.29 4.23 7.11
N GLU A 204 -3.29 3.73 6.38
CA GLU A 204 -4.27 2.80 6.96
C GLU A 204 -3.60 1.63 7.69
N VAL A 205 -2.63 0.97 7.04
CA VAL A 205 -2.02 -0.24 7.60
C VAL A 205 -1.10 0.03 8.78
N THR A 206 -0.48 1.22 8.86
CA THR A 206 0.50 1.53 9.92
C THR A 206 -0.07 2.31 11.09
N THR A 207 -1.22 2.98 10.92
CA THR A 207 -1.91 3.69 12.00
C THR A 207 -3.07 2.92 12.59
N ASN A 208 -3.59 1.89 11.90
CA ASN A 208 -4.62 1.01 12.42
C ASN A 208 -4.01 -0.28 13.01
N PRO A 209 -4.02 -0.47 14.35
CA PRO A 209 -3.47 -1.66 15.01
C PRO A 209 -4.15 -2.97 14.58
N TYR A 210 -5.32 -2.87 13.93
CA TYR A 210 -6.00 -4.01 13.33
C TYR A 210 -5.10 -4.79 12.35
N PHE A 211 -4.15 -4.14 11.68
CA PHE A 211 -3.26 -4.79 10.73
C PHE A 211 -1.98 -5.38 11.34
N ASP A 212 -1.67 -5.08 12.61
CA ASP A 212 -0.47 -5.64 13.28
C ASP A 212 -0.52 -7.16 13.43
N ARG A 213 -1.72 -7.75 13.37
CA ARG A 213 -1.93 -9.19 13.45
C ARG A 213 -1.80 -9.92 12.12
N VAL A 214 -1.65 -9.22 10.99
CA VAL A 214 -1.59 -9.86 9.67
C VAL A 214 -0.28 -10.62 9.51
N ASP A 215 -0.39 -11.93 9.30
CA ASP A 215 0.75 -12.76 8.96
C ASP A 215 1.13 -12.56 7.49
N TYR A 216 0.17 -12.79 6.59
CA TYR A 216 0.41 -12.90 5.14
C TYR A 216 -0.38 -11.89 4.32
N TRP A 217 0.28 -11.38 3.27
CA TRP A 217 -0.24 -10.37 2.35
C TRP A 217 -0.24 -10.95 0.93
N GLY A 218 -1.37 -10.84 0.25
CA GLY A 218 -1.53 -11.22 -1.14
C GLY A 218 -2.35 -10.19 -1.91
N THR A 219 -2.44 -10.38 -3.22
CA THR A 219 -3.35 -9.64 -4.08
C THR A 219 -4.47 -10.53 -4.57
N PHE A 220 -5.62 -9.93 -4.91
CA PHE A 220 -6.62 -10.63 -5.69
C PHE A 220 -6.17 -10.66 -7.16
N PRO A 221 -6.10 -11.84 -7.80
CA PRO A 221 -5.49 -11.95 -9.12
C PRO A 221 -6.40 -11.38 -10.22
N SER A 222 -5.76 -10.71 -11.19
CA SER A 222 -6.42 -10.17 -12.37
C SER A 222 -7.10 -11.29 -13.19
N SER A 223 -8.01 -10.94 -14.10
CA SER A 223 -8.67 -11.91 -14.98
C SER A 223 -7.70 -12.64 -15.93
N ASN A 224 -6.54 -12.05 -16.22
CA ASN A 224 -5.48 -12.66 -17.01
C ASN A 224 -4.40 -13.23 -16.07
N PRO A 225 -4.17 -14.56 -16.04
CA PRO A 225 -3.15 -15.18 -15.18
C PRO A 225 -1.72 -14.73 -15.51
N ASP A 226 -1.45 -14.29 -16.75
CA ASP A 226 -0.12 -13.84 -17.16
C ASP A 226 0.19 -12.41 -16.68
N ASN A 227 -0.84 -11.65 -16.28
CA ASN A 227 -0.68 -10.29 -15.79
C ASN A 227 -0.33 -10.27 -14.29
N THR A 228 0.92 -10.61 -13.99
CA THR A 228 1.45 -10.71 -12.62
C THR A 228 2.12 -9.41 -12.12
N VAL A 229 2.30 -8.42 -13.01
CA VAL A 229 2.96 -7.13 -12.70
C VAL A 229 1.94 -6.00 -12.77
N THR A 230 1.05 -5.96 -11.78
CA THR A 230 0.02 -4.92 -11.65
C THR A 230 0.48 -3.78 -10.74
N SER A 231 -0.23 -2.65 -10.75
CA SER A 231 -0.01 -1.59 -9.77
C SER A 231 -0.26 -2.13 -8.36
N VAL A 232 -1.33 -2.90 -8.19
CA VAL A 232 -1.69 -3.51 -6.90
C VAL A 232 -0.60 -4.47 -6.39
N SER A 233 0.02 -5.27 -7.27
CA SER A 233 1.12 -6.16 -6.85
C SER A 233 2.36 -5.38 -6.39
N PHE A 234 2.67 -4.26 -7.05
CA PHE A 234 3.73 -3.36 -6.61
C PHE A 234 3.42 -2.74 -5.24
N LEU A 235 2.21 -2.18 -5.08
CA LEU A 235 1.77 -1.54 -3.84
C LEU A 235 1.79 -2.53 -2.66
N LYS A 236 1.26 -3.73 -2.88
CA LYS A 236 1.29 -4.83 -1.90
C LYS A 236 2.71 -5.20 -1.51
N GLU A 237 3.63 -5.35 -2.47
CA GLU A 237 4.99 -5.77 -2.18
C GLU A 237 5.77 -4.71 -1.39
N ALA A 238 5.63 -3.43 -1.75
CA ALA A 238 6.20 -2.33 -1.00
C ALA A 238 5.69 -2.30 0.46
N LEU A 239 4.36 -2.42 0.63
CA LEU A 239 3.74 -2.50 1.95
C LEU A 239 4.25 -3.71 2.74
N ARG A 240 4.21 -4.91 2.17
CA ARG A 240 4.61 -6.17 2.82
C ARG A 240 6.04 -6.09 3.35
N VAL A 241 6.97 -5.53 2.58
CA VAL A 241 8.36 -5.34 2.99
C VAL A 241 8.46 -4.34 4.14
N LEU A 242 7.73 -3.22 4.06
CA LEU A 242 7.72 -2.18 5.09
C LEU A 242 7.30 -2.70 6.47
N ILE A 243 6.28 -3.55 6.51
CA ILE A 243 5.73 -4.10 7.76
C ILE A 243 6.30 -5.47 8.14
N ASN A 244 7.26 -5.99 7.35
CA ASN A 244 7.85 -7.31 7.53
C ASN A 244 6.84 -8.49 7.45
N GLY A 245 5.81 -8.34 6.61
CA GLY A 245 4.78 -9.34 6.36
C GLY A 245 5.27 -10.50 5.48
N GLY A 246 4.62 -11.65 5.62
CA GLY A 246 4.82 -12.79 4.72
C GLY A 246 3.83 -12.79 3.54
N PRO A 247 3.89 -13.80 2.66
CA PRO A 247 5.06 -14.65 2.44
C PRO A 247 6.24 -13.82 1.89
N ARG A 248 7.48 -14.13 2.33
CA ARG A 248 8.68 -13.35 1.94
C ARG A 248 9.26 -13.75 0.59
N THR A 249 8.99 -14.98 0.19
CA THR A 249 9.42 -15.59 -1.06
C THR A 249 8.29 -16.52 -1.49
N GLY A 250 7.93 -16.45 -2.77
CA GLY A 250 6.92 -17.33 -3.34
C GLY A 250 5.89 -16.56 -4.17
N PRO A 251 5.03 -17.30 -4.88
CA PRO A 251 4.01 -16.72 -5.74
C PRO A 251 2.82 -16.20 -4.91
N GLU A 252 1.92 -15.43 -5.52
CA GLU A 252 0.72 -14.87 -4.86
C GLU A 252 -0.12 -15.95 -4.14
N ILE A 253 -0.80 -15.57 -3.05
CA ILE A 253 -1.59 -16.50 -2.21
C ILE A 253 -2.74 -17.13 -3.01
N LEU A 254 -3.42 -16.33 -3.82
CA LEU A 254 -4.47 -16.75 -4.73
C LEU A 254 -3.93 -16.61 -6.16
N ILE A 255 -4.10 -17.64 -6.97
CA ILE A 255 -3.68 -17.66 -8.37
C ILE A 255 -4.82 -18.14 -9.26
N ARG A 256 -4.86 -17.63 -10.50
CA ARG A 256 -5.75 -18.19 -11.52
C ARG A 256 -5.07 -19.35 -12.23
N HIS A 257 -5.67 -20.54 -12.16
CA HIS A 257 -5.17 -21.72 -12.88
C HIS A 257 -5.68 -21.77 -14.33
N MET A 258 -6.69 -20.96 -14.66
CA MET A 258 -7.17 -20.76 -16.03
C MET A 258 -7.66 -19.31 -16.25
N PRO A 259 -7.65 -18.79 -17.49
CA PRO A 259 -8.13 -17.44 -17.77
C PRO A 259 -9.61 -17.26 -17.48
N MET A 260 -9.98 -16.12 -16.89
CA MET A 260 -11.38 -15.76 -16.67
C MET A 260 -11.89 -14.96 -17.88
N ARG A 261 -13.02 -15.36 -18.47
CA ARG A 261 -13.71 -14.51 -19.46
C ARG A 261 -14.09 -13.18 -18.81
N ALA A 262 -13.73 -12.08 -19.46
CA ALA A 262 -13.92 -10.74 -18.91
C ALA A 262 -15.36 -10.54 -18.41
N LYS A 263 -15.52 -9.99 -17.19
CA LYS A 263 -16.83 -9.77 -16.56
C LYS A 263 -17.67 -8.69 -17.30
N HIS A 264 -17.30 -8.22 -18.50
CA HIS A 264 -17.93 -7.08 -19.21
C HIS A 264 -19.22 -7.42 -19.97
N SER A 265 -19.73 -8.65 -19.92
CA SER A 265 -21.02 -8.99 -20.53
C SER A 265 -22.21 -8.66 -19.59
N SER A 266 -22.76 -7.45 -19.73
CA SER A 266 -24.02 -6.94 -19.12
C SER A 266 -24.13 -7.02 -17.59
N GLY A 267 -24.40 -5.87 -16.93
CA GLY A 267 -24.45 -5.77 -15.46
C GLY A 267 -25.40 -6.76 -14.75
N ARG A 268 -26.45 -7.24 -15.42
CA ARG A 268 -27.39 -8.23 -14.88
C ARG A 268 -26.80 -9.63 -14.72
N LEU A 269 -25.94 -10.09 -15.64
CA LEU A 269 -25.32 -11.42 -15.56
C LEU A 269 -24.36 -11.56 -14.38
N ARG A 270 -23.71 -10.47 -13.93
CA ARG A 270 -22.77 -10.49 -12.78
C ARG A 270 -23.44 -10.91 -11.47
N LEU A 271 -24.67 -10.44 -11.22
CA LEU A 271 -25.44 -10.82 -10.03
C LEU A 271 -25.91 -12.28 -10.09
N THR A 272 -26.10 -12.82 -11.30
CA THR A 272 -26.49 -14.21 -11.50
C THR A 272 -25.39 -15.17 -11.06
N TYR A 273 -24.15 -14.94 -11.52
CA TYR A 273 -23.01 -15.83 -11.27
C TYR A 273 -22.30 -15.61 -9.94
N LYS A 274 -22.56 -14.50 -9.21
CA LYS A 274 -21.98 -14.22 -7.88
C LYS A 274 -20.47 -14.49 -7.83
N SER A 275 -20.03 -15.43 -6.99
CA SER A 275 -18.64 -15.87 -6.79
C SER A 275 -18.23 -17.06 -7.67
N ASP A 276 -19.17 -17.68 -8.40
CA ASP A 276 -18.98 -18.95 -9.13
C ASP A 276 -17.83 -18.86 -10.14
N LYS A 277 -17.79 -17.78 -10.93
CA LYS A 277 -16.73 -17.57 -11.94
C LYS A 277 -15.33 -17.45 -11.33
N ASP A 278 -15.26 -16.93 -10.11
CA ASP A 278 -13.99 -16.84 -9.41
C ASP A 278 -13.61 -18.23 -8.86
N PHE A 279 -14.56 -19.01 -8.33
CA PHE A 279 -14.29 -20.40 -7.94
C PHE A 279 -13.89 -21.29 -9.12
N ASP A 280 -14.46 -21.09 -10.31
CA ASP A 280 -14.09 -21.86 -11.50
C ASP A 280 -12.62 -21.68 -11.92
N THR A 281 -11.99 -20.58 -11.49
CA THR A 281 -10.67 -20.17 -12.03
C THR A 281 -9.62 -19.94 -10.97
N LEU A 282 -10.00 -19.73 -9.71
CA LEU A 282 -9.08 -19.47 -8.60
C LEU A 282 -8.74 -20.76 -7.88
N ILE A 283 -7.47 -20.86 -7.49
CA ILE A 283 -6.99 -21.81 -6.49
C ILE A 283 -6.16 -21.06 -5.46
N VAL A 284 -6.07 -21.65 -4.28
CA VAL A 284 -5.03 -21.30 -3.31
C VAL A 284 -3.71 -21.85 -3.82
N ASN A 285 -2.65 -21.05 -3.72
CA ASN A 285 -1.37 -21.45 -4.26
C ASN A 285 -0.85 -22.77 -3.62
N PRO A 286 -0.59 -23.83 -4.42
CA PRO A 286 -0.09 -25.10 -3.89
C PRO A 286 1.21 -24.97 -3.08
N LYS A 287 2.05 -23.97 -3.39
CA LYS A 287 3.31 -23.73 -2.67
C LYS A 287 3.11 -23.08 -1.29
N LEU A 288 1.91 -22.59 -1.00
CA LEU A 288 1.58 -21.85 0.23
C LEU A 288 0.46 -22.50 1.04
N ILE A 289 -0.26 -23.50 0.51
CA ILE A 289 -1.43 -24.11 1.15
C ILE A 289 -1.13 -24.56 2.59
N ASP A 290 -0.02 -25.28 2.81
CA ASP A 290 0.40 -25.76 4.13
C ASP A 290 0.77 -24.65 5.11
N LYS A 291 1.06 -23.45 4.60
CA LYS A 291 1.46 -22.28 5.39
C LYS A 291 0.30 -21.38 5.76
N ILE A 292 -0.88 -21.58 5.17
CA ILE A 292 -2.08 -20.76 5.39
C ILE A 292 -2.79 -21.12 6.70
N LYS A 293 -2.70 -22.38 7.12
CA LYS A 293 -3.41 -22.87 8.30
C LYS A 293 -3.10 -22.02 9.54
N GLY A 294 -4.15 -21.50 10.16
CA GLY A 294 -4.07 -20.69 11.38
C GLY A 294 -3.54 -19.27 11.18
N LYS A 295 -3.34 -18.82 9.94
CA LYS A 295 -2.82 -17.48 9.62
C LYS A 295 -3.92 -16.43 9.47
N VAL A 296 -3.58 -15.19 9.81
CA VAL A 296 -4.35 -14.01 9.42
C VAL A 296 -3.84 -13.53 8.06
N ILE A 297 -4.73 -13.49 7.07
CA ILE A 297 -4.37 -13.20 5.68
C ILE A 297 -5.06 -11.91 5.23
N CYS A 298 -4.29 -10.96 4.71
CA CYS A 298 -4.80 -9.78 4.05
C CYS A 298 -4.67 -9.91 2.53
N ILE A 299 -5.78 -9.75 1.81
CA ILE A 299 -5.84 -9.71 0.34
C ILE A 299 -6.12 -8.28 -0.09
N ILE A 300 -5.24 -7.73 -0.94
CA ILE A 300 -5.35 -6.39 -1.50
C ILE A 300 -5.95 -6.46 -2.91
N ASP A 301 -6.95 -5.62 -3.19
CA ASP A 301 -7.56 -5.48 -4.51
C ASP A 301 -7.63 -4.01 -4.96
N ASP A 302 -7.87 -3.76 -6.24
CA ASP A 302 -8.06 -2.40 -6.73
C ASP A 302 -9.41 -1.83 -6.25
N TYR A 303 -10.50 -2.48 -6.65
CA TYR A 303 -11.84 -2.01 -6.41
C TYR A 303 -12.81 -3.16 -6.17
N ILE A 304 -13.66 -3.00 -5.16
CA ILE A 304 -14.82 -3.86 -4.98
C ILE A 304 -16.07 -3.17 -5.53
N THR A 305 -16.91 -3.91 -6.25
CA THR A 305 -18.26 -3.44 -6.61
C THR A 305 -19.29 -4.09 -5.69
N ASN A 306 -19.60 -5.37 -5.94
CA ASN A 306 -20.64 -6.08 -5.18
C ASN A 306 -20.08 -6.95 -4.03
N GLY A 307 -18.76 -7.06 -3.89
CA GLY A 307 -18.12 -7.88 -2.85
C GLY A 307 -17.77 -9.32 -3.25
N TYR A 308 -18.18 -9.81 -4.42
CA TYR A 308 -17.97 -11.21 -4.80
C TYR A 308 -16.50 -11.66 -4.86
N SER A 309 -15.56 -10.80 -5.26
CA SER A 309 -14.11 -11.12 -5.19
C SER A 309 -13.67 -11.37 -3.75
N ALA A 310 -14.12 -10.50 -2.82
CA ALA A 310 -13.84 -10.64 -1.39
C ALA A 310 -14.44 -11.91 -0.82
N GLU A 311 -15.67 -12.22 -1.20
CA GLU A 311 -16.33 -13.46 -0.77
C GLU A 311 -15.66 -14.71 -1.33
N SER A 312 -15.19 -14.70 -2.59
CA SER A 312 -14.45 -15.84 -3.15
C SER A 312 -13.14 -16.07 -2.39
N ALA A 313 -12.38 -15.00 -2.11
CA ALA A 313 -11.17 -15.08 -1.31
C ALA A 313 -11.45 -15.62 0.11
N LYS A 314 -12.51 -15.12 0.77
CA LYS A 314 -12.97 -15.59 2.08
C LYS A 314 -13.16 -17.11 2.10
N HIS A 315 -13.99 -17.64 1.21
CA HIS A 315 -14.34 -19.07 1.22
C HIS A 315 -13.12 -19.95 0.91
N LEU A 316 -12.28 -19.58 -0.06
CA LEU A 316 -11.09 -20.37 -0.41
C LEU A 316 -10.06 -20.37 0.71
N LEU A 317 -9.81 -19.22 1.33
CA LEU A 317 -8.80 -19.13 2.40
C LEU A 317 -9.29 -19.80 3.68
N PHE A 318 -10.57 -19.73 4.02
CA PHE A 318 -11.12 -20.51 5.14
C PHE A 318 -11.12 -22.01 4.87
N ALA A 319 -11.43 -22.44 3.65
CA ALA A 319 -11.29 -23.85 3.27
C ALA A 319 -9.84 -24.34 3.35
N ALA A 320 -8.86 -23.45 3.08
CA ALA A 320 -7.43 -23.70 3.32
C ALA A 320 -7.03 -23.63 4.82
N GLY A 321 -7.96 -23.31 5.72
CA GLY A 321 -7.72 -23.27 7.16
C GLY A 321 -7.16 -21.95 7.70
N ALA A 322 -7.28 -20.84 6.95
CA ALA A 322 -6.96 -19.51 7.47
C ALA A 322 -7.76 -19.23 8.75
N LYS A 323 -7.13 -18.57 9.72
CA LYS A 323 -7.79 -18.15 10.97
C LYS A 323 -8.70 -16.96 10.72
N GLU A 324 -8.22 -16.03 9.88
CA GLU A 324 -8.90 -14.78 9.60
C GLU A 324 -8.52 -14.30 8.19
N VAL A 325 -9.47 -13.68 7.50
CA VAL A 325 -9.29 -13.09 6.18
C VAL A 325 -9.70 -11.61 6.23
N ILE A 326 -8.78 -10.74 5.84
CA ILE A 326 -9.01 -9.31 5.68
C ILE A 326 -8.96 -9.02 4.18
N PHE A 327 -10.00 -8.40 3.65
CA PHE A 327 -10.02 -7.95 2.27
C PHE A 327 -9.94 -6.44 2.25
N LEU A 328 -8.85 -5.90 1.70
CA LEU A 328 -8.55 -4.48 1.67
C LEU A 328 -8.55 -4.00 0.22
N SER A 329 -9.35 -2.99 -0.13
CA SER A 329 -9.33 -2.42 -1.48
C SER A 329 -9.08 -0.92 -1.49
N PHE A 330 -8.50 -0.42 -2.58
CA PHE A 330 -8.30 1.03 -2.74
C PHE A 330 -9.61 1.78 -2.83
N GLY A 331 -10.62 1.20 -3.47
CA GLY A 331 -11.95 1.80 -3.47
C GLY A 331 -13.09 0.81 -3.52
N LYS A 332 -14.29 1.36 -3.33
CA LYS A 332 -15.55 0.66 -3.52
C LYS A 332 -16.48 1.43 -4.45
N PHE A 333 -17.00 0.72 -5.45
CA PHE A 333 -18.14 1.15 -6.25
C PHE A 333 -19.44 0.64 -5.65
N GLY A 334 -20.50 1.42 -5.80
CA GLY A 334 -21.82 1.09 -5.31
C GLY A 334 -21.93 1.02 -3.78
N LYS A 335 -23.17 0.88 -3.34
CA LYS A 335 -23.59 0.95 -1.93
C LYS A 335 -24.11 -0.36 -1.38
N ILE A 336 -24.02 -1.42 -2.18
CA ILE A 336 -24.45 -2.76 -1.80
C ILE A 336 -23.22 -3.65 -1.72
N TYR A 337 -23.14 -4.42 -0.64
CA TYR A 337 -22.20 -5.51 -0.46
C TYR A 337 -22.98 -6.81 -0.31
N HIS A 338 -22.72 -7.77 -1.19
CA HIS A 338 -23.39 -9.07 -1.19
C HIS A 338 -22.52 -10.05 -0.40
N SER A 339 -22.91 -10.35 0.83
CA SER A 339 -22.27 -11.45 1.55
C SER A 339 -22.88 -12.76 1.11
N THR A 340 -22.04 -13.68 0.66
CA THR A 340 -22.42 -15.00 0.20
C THR A 340 -21.96 -16.06 1.19
N ASN A 341 -22.69 -17.17 1.18
CA ASN A 341 -22.32 -18.39 1.87
C ASN A 341 -22.24 -19.52 0.85
N TYR A 342 -21.09 -20.17 0.79
CA TYR A 342 -20.81 -21.30 -0.08
C TYR A 342 -20.26 -22.47 0.74
N GLU A 343 -20.72 -23.67 0.42
CA GLU A 343 -20.02 -24.90 0.82
C GLU A 343 -18.89 -25.16 -0.17
N VAL A 344 -17.65 -25.16 0.29
CA VAL A 344 -16.46 -25.52 -0.52
C VAL A 344 -15.90 -26.85 -0.02
N LYS A 345 -15.78 -27.84 -0.89
CA LYS A 345 -15.32 -29.21 -0.56
C LYS A 345 -14.23 -29.67 -1.53
N GLY A 346 -13.20 -30.31 -1.01
CA GLY A 346 -12.05 -30.79 -1.79
C GLY A 346 -10.78 -30.00 -1.49
N ASP A 347 -9.76 -30.16 -2.34
CA ASP A 347 -8.49 -29.47 -2.21
C ASP A 347 -8.53 -28.15 -2.98
N VAL A 348 -8.58 -27.03 -2.25
CA VAL A 348 -8.63 -25.69 -2.84
C VAL A 348 -7.33 -25.27 -3.54
N SER A 349 -6.27 -26.07 -3.47
CA SER A 349 -5.04 -25.87 -4.23
C SER A 349 -4.97 -26.65 -5.53
N GLU A 350 -5.86 -27.62 -5.75
CA GLU A 350 -5.87 -28.46 -6.95
C GLU A 350 -7.27 -28.56 -7.57
N SER A 351 -8.18 -29.29 -6.93
CA SER A 351 -9.52 -29.55 -7.41
C SER A 351 -10.51 -29.56 -6.25
N TYR A 352 -11.51 -28.69 -6.36
CA TYR A 352 -12.57 -28.53 -5.38
C TYR A 352 -13.93 -28.31 -6.06
N SER A 353 -14.98 -28.55 -5.30
CA SER A 353 -16.37 -28.26 -5.66
C SER A 353 -16.90 -27.16 -4.76
N TYR A 354 -17.86 -26.40 -5.26
CA TYR A 354 -18.52 -25.34 -4.52
C TYR A 354 -20.04 -25.39 -4.73
N GLN A 355 -20.81 -25.06 -3.71
CA GLN A 355 -22.26 -24.99 -3.78
C GLN A 355 -22.75 -23.71 -3.08
N PHE A 356 -23.51 -22.90 -3.82
CA PHE A 356 -24.16 -21.71 -3.26
C PHE A 356 -25.24 -22.11 -2.25
N VAL A 357 -25.20 -21.51 -1.06
CA VAL A 357 -26.19 -21.73 0.00
C VAL A 357 -27.12 -20.53 0.13
N SER A 358 -26.56 -19.33 0.34
CA SER A 358 -27.34 -18.13 0.57
C SER A 358 -26.57 -16.85 0.27
N GLU A 359 -27.30 -15.75 0.11
CA GLU A 359 -26.74 -14.41 -0.02
C GLU A 359 -27.56 -13.43 0.84
N ILE A 360 -26.87 -12.49 1.48
CA ILE A 360 -27.46 -11.36 2.20
C ILE A 360 -26.91 -10.06 1.62
N PRO A 361 -27.75 -9.20 1.02
CA PRO A 361 -27.33 -7.89 0.56
C PRO A 361 -27.31 -6.90 1.73
N TYR A 362 -26.14 -6.31 1.97
CA TYR A 362 -25.93 -5.22 2.91
C TYR A 362 -25.91 -3.90 2.15
N GLY A 363 -26.90 -3.04 2.39
CA GLY A 363 -26.93 -1.68 1.87
C GLY A 363 -26.12 -0.71 2.74
N ASP A 364 -26.31 0.59 2.51
CA ASP A 364 -25.66 1.67 3.28
C ASP A 364 -25.80 1.51 4.80
N THR A 365 -27.00 1.10 5.23
CA THR A 365 -27.34 0.79 6.61
C THR A 365 -28.03 -0.56 6.66
N PHE A 366 -27.62 -1.42 7.59
CA PHE A 366 -28.27 -2.70 7.86
C PHE A 366 -28.45 -2.86 9.36
N ASN A 367 -29.66 -3.20 9.80
CA ASN A 367 -30.00 -3.33 11.23
C ASN A 367 -29.53 -2.13 12.07
N GLY A 368 -29.66 -0.91 11.54
CA GLY A 368 -29.27 0.33 12.21
C GLY A 368 -27.76 0.63 12.23
N LYS A 369 -26.91 -0.23 11.67
CA LYS A 369 -25.46 0.00 11.55
C LYS A 369 -25.13 0.56 10.17
N LYS A 370 -24.43 1.70 10.14
CA LYS A 370 -23.87 2.31 8.92
C LYS A 370 -22.52 1.67 8.62
N TYR A 371 -22.29 1.31 7.36
CA TYR A 371 -21.00 0.72 6.91
C TYR A 371 -20.17 1.63 6.03
N TYR A 372 -20.70 2.81 5.72
CA TYR A 372 -20.13 3.74 4.77
C TYR A 372 -19.87 5.09 5.43
N ASN A 373 -18.69 5.64 5.19
CA ASN A 373 -18.37 7.01 5.56
C ASN A 373 -18.76 7.96 4.41
N SER A 374 -19.67 8.90 4.69
CA SER A 374 -20.09 9.91 3.71
C SER A 374 -19.07 11.03 3.55
N GLU A 375 -18.19 11.23 4.53
CA GLU A 375 -17.19 12.33 4.53
C GLU A 375 -15.95 12.00 3.70
N ASN A 376 -15.78 10.76 3.27
CA ASN A 376 -14.61 10.34 2.47
C ASN A 376 -14.52 11.04 1.10
N ASP A 377 -15.63 11.59 0.58
CA ASP A 377 -15.60 12.40 -0.65
C ASP A 377 -14.80 13.71 -0.46
N LEU A 378 -14.74 14.26 0.76
CA LEU A 378 -13.90 15.42 1.07
C LEU A 378 -12.41 15.06 1.06
N GLU A 379 -12.05 13.85 1.48
CA GLU A 379 -10.66 13.37 1.41
C GLU A 379 -10.18 13.27 -0.04
N ILE A 380 -11.04 12.77 -0.93
CA ILE A 380 -10.75 12.71 -2.37
C ILE A 380 -10.48 14.10 -2.95
N LEU A 381 -11.23 15.12 -2.53
CA LEU A 381 -10.99 16.49 -3.02
C LEU A 381 -9.63 17.03 -2.57
N ASN A 382 -9.18 16.72 -1.35
CA ASN A 382 -7.86 17.13 -0.87
C ASN A 382 -6.72 16.48 -1.66
N PHE A 383 -6.95 15.31 -2.27
CA PHE A 383 -5.99 14.72 -3.22
C PHE A 383 -5.89 15.52 -4.52
N GLY A 384 -6.92 16.29 -4.89
CA GLY A 384 -6.91 17.15 -6.06
C GLY A 384 -5.80 18.19 -6.05
N ASP A 385 -5.42 18.69 -4.87
CA ASP A 385 -4.31 19.65 -4.72
C ASP A 385 -2.93 19.02 -4.97
N LEU A 386 -2.83 17.69 -4.90
CA LEU A 386 -1.61 16.92 -5.15
C LEU A 386 -1.52 16.38 -6.59
N ILE A 387 -2.59 16.51 -7.40
CA ILE A 387 -2.76 15.88 -8.72
C ILE A 387 -3.09 16.92 -9.78
#